data_AF-A0A7V7MQD5-F1
#
_entry.id   AF-A0A7V7MQD5-F1
#
_cell.length_a   1.000
_cell.length_b   1.000
_cell.length_c   1.000
_cell.angle_alpha   90.00
_cell.angle_beta   90.00
_cell.angle_gamma   90.00
#
_symmetry.space_group_name_H-M   'P 1'
#
loop_
_entity.id
_entity.type
_entity.pdbx_description
1 polymer ?
#
loop_
_entity_poly.entity_id
_entity_poly.type
_entity_poly.pdbx_seq_one_letter_code
_entity_poly.pdbx_strand_id
1 'polypeptide(L)'
;MKTFPFNLWVLAGIALCSPVIGQAPEKRSQLGHCGGVHLRMVDAVPKMAANRGGGFQIDDTYDASVTAAQQAVIAFAVAEWDATLLTAGINPASYPISFRFGQTQNQNALAEANTTWFSSSGMLVSSEVVFNQNVQWYVDPNPASDDEFQSGFQNQFDLLTVARHEIGHALGWVGTGNPLVHNFVSGSTFDASGLNIALRVGDEAHSSDGEHPEDVMNFSLGSWTRRPVSAYPSVALISQAFSYTLSDVFFADPNRSGSGNGTVWFPFDSFWQGYVAAAAVPGGGTLVLYPGSFQESLPHHFTSKVQFMSVRGSGTELQD
;
A
#
# COMPACT_ATOMS: atom_id res chain seq x y z
N MET A 1 26.18 52.69 -3.55
CA MET A 1 26.29 51.23 -3.40
C MET A 1 26.98 50.95 -2.07
N LYS A 2 26.22 50.47 -1.07
CA LYS A 2 26.70 50.18 0.28
C LYS A 2 26.56 48.68 0.52
N THR A 3 27.66 48.05 0.87
CA THR A 3 27.76 46.70 1.42
C THR A 3 27.12 46.64 2.81
N PHE A 4 26.41 45.54 3.09
CA PHE A 4 26.10 45.08 4.44
C PHE A 4 26.51 43.60 4.57
N PRO A 5 27.20 43.21 5.66
CA PRO A 5 27.59 41.83 5.91
C PRO A 5 26.56 41.12 6.79
N PHE A 6 26.41 39.80 6.61
CA PHE A 6 25.80 38.92 7.60
C PHE A 6 26.86 37.94 8.09
N ASN A 7 27.05 37.91 9.40
CA ASN A 7 27.86 36.95 10.13
C ASN A 7 26.93 36.01 10.90
N LEU A 8 27.39 34.76 11.10
CA LEU A 8 27.51 34.04 12.38
C LEU A 8 26.72 32.70 12.60
N TRP A 9 27.51 31.63 12.82
CA TRP A 9 27.30 30.28 13.44
C TRP A 9 26.25 29.34 12.82
N VAL A 10 26.51 28.04 12.60
CA VAL A 10 26.64 26.96 13.63
C VAL A 10 27.63 25.85 13.22
N LEU A 11 28.07 25.15 14.27
CA LEU A 11 29.19 24.23 14.50
C LEU A 11 29.43 23.02 13.56
N ALA A 12 30.70 22.61 13.65
CA ALA A 12 31.34 21.41 13.19
C ALA A 12 30.80 20.09 13.79
N GLY A 13 30.94 19.03 12.99
CA GLY A 13 30.95 17.63 13.40
C GLY A 13 31.76 16.82 12.39
N ILE A 14 33.09 16.95 12.42
CA ILE A 14 34.02 16.09 11.66
C ILE A 14 34.27 14.83 12.50
N ALA A 15 33.85 13.66 12.00
CA ALA A 15 34.34 12.38 12.51
C ALA A 15 35.48 11.89 11.59
N LEU A 16 36.68 11.85 12.17
CA LEU A 16 37.91 11.29 11.58
C LEU A 16 37.86 9.76 11.67
N CYS A 17 37.98 9.06 10.53
CA CYS A 17 38.44 7.67 10.54
C CYS A 17 39.97 7.65 10.33
N SER A 18 40.70 7.28 11.39
CA SER A 18 42.13 6.91 11.28
C SER A 18 42.27 5.41 11.03
N PRO A 19 43.25 4.95 10.24
CA PRO A 19 43.47 3.52 10.02
C PRO A 19 44.28 2.90 11.17
N VAL A 20 43.80 1.78 11.70
CA VAL A 20 44.63 0.87 12.50
C VAL A 20 45.32 -0.11 11.55
N ILE A 21 46.64 0.04 11.42
CA ILE A 21 47.51 -0.96 10.80
C ILE A 21 47.94 -1.94 11.91
N GLY A 22 47.55 -3.20 11.77
CA GLY A 22 48.03 -4.31 12.60
C GLY A 22 48.18 -5.57 11.77
N GLN A 23 49.41 -6.01 11.56
CA GLN A 23 49.78 -7.23 10.83
C GLN A 23 49.56 -8.48 11.69
N ALA A 24 48.83 -9.48 11.17
CA ALA A 24 49.09 -10.92 11.36
C ALA A 24 48.20 -11.76 10.40
N PRO A 25 48.68 -12.92 9.90
CA PRO A 25 47.96 -13.72 8.92
C PRO A 25 47.00 -14.74 9.58
N GLU A 26 46.02 -15.20 8.80
CA GLU A 26 45.10 -16.32 9.06
C GLU A 26 43.77 -16.02 9.78
N LYS A 27 42.77 -15.55 9.01
CA LYS A 27 41.48 -16.23 8.73
C LYS A 27 40.53 -15.22 8.05
N ARG A 28 40.03 -15.58 6.86
CA ARG A 28 39.21 -14.69 6.02
C ARG A 28 37.77 -14.62 6.52
N SER A 29 37.44 -13.52 7.17
CA SER A 29 36.21 -12.72 6.92
C SER A 29 36.35 -11.41 7.69
N GLN A 30 36.88 -10.37 7.03
CA GLN A 30 36.83 -9.01 7.55
C GLN A 30 36.02 -8.16 6.59
N LEU A 31 34.85 -7.75 7.08
CA LEU A 31 34.08 -6.62 6.59
C LEU A 31 34.96 -5.37 6.71
N GLY A 32 35.31 -4.79 5.57
CA GLY A 32 35.90 -3.46 5.47
C GLY A 32 34.92 -2.57 4.72
N HIS A 33 34.43 -1.54 5.41
CA HIS A 33 33.57 -0.49 4.85
C HIS A 33 34.39 0.64 4.22
N CYS A 34 33.67 1.38 3.36
CA CYS A 34 33.94 2.71 2.80
C CYS A 34 34.73 2.80 1.49
N GLY A 35 34.01 3.23 0.44
CA GLY A 35 34.52 4.11 -0.61
C GLY A 35 34.32 3.61 -2.04
N GLY A 36 33.33 4.17 -2.75
CA GLY A 36 33.29 4.09 -4.22
C GLY A 36 31.92 4.35 -4.85
N VAL A 37 31.47 5.60 -4.88
CA VAL A 37 30.35 6.05 -5.73
C VAL A 37 30.91 6.70 -6.99
N HIS A 38 30.48 6.26 -8.17
CA HIS A 38 30.70 6.94 -9.44
C HIS A 38 29.52 6.72 -10.38
N LEU A 39 28.83 7.79 -10.79
CA LEU A 39 27.90 7.79 -11.92
C LEU A 39 28.00 9.09 -12.72
N ARG A 40 27.83 8.98 -14.04
CA ARG A 40 27.89 10.08 -15.02
C ARG A 40 26.56 10.12 -15.78
N MET A 41 26.00 11.32 -15.91
CA MET A 41 24.66 11.63 -16.41
C MET A 41 24.51 11.58 -17.94
N VAL A 42 23.28 11.30 -18.40
CA VAL A 42 22.75 11.69 -19.72
C VAL A 42 21.26 12.04 -19.61
N ASP A 43 20.82 13.11 -20.29
CA ASP A 43 19.47 13.70 -20.29
C ASP A 43 18.44 13.05 -21.24
N ALA A 44 17.16 13.15 -20.82
CA ALA A 44 15.85 13.19 -21.51
C ALA A 44 15.38 11.95 -22.33
N VAL A 45 14.09 11.54 -22.37
CA VAL A 45 12.83 12.08 -22.99
C VAL A 45 11.72 10.98 -22.80
N PRO A 46 10.40 11.07 -23.13
CA PRO A 46 9.34 12.11 -23.05
C PRO A 46 8.18 11.76 -22.08
N LYS A 47 7.33 12.77 -21.78
CA LYS A 47 5.99 12.58 -21.17
C LYS A 47 5.10 11.69 -22.05
N MET A 48 4.67 10.55 -21.52
CA MET A 48 3.44 9.89 -22.00
C MET A 48 2.25 10.47 -21.25
N ALA A 49 1.32 11.07 -22.00
CA ALA A 49 0.00 11.40 -21.47
C ALA A 49 -0.76 10.09 -21.22
N ALA A 50 -0.92 9.73 -19.95
CA ALA A 50 -1.88 8.70 -19.57
C ALA A 50 -3.28 9.18 -19.99
N ASN A 51 -3.98 8.34 -20.74
CA ASN A 51 -5.40 8.52 -21.03
C ASN A 51 -6.18 8.24 -19.72
N ARG A 52 -6.16 9.19 -18.76
CA ARG A 52 -6.87 9.15 -17.47
C ARG A 52 -8.36 9.45 -17.66
N GLY A 53 -9.02 8.70 -18.52
CA GLY A 53 -10.38 9.01 -18.99
C GLY A 53 -11.45 8.12 -18.35
N GLY A 54 -11.85 8.45 -17.13
CA GLY A 54 -13.00 7.88 -16.41
C GLY A 54 -12.62 7.48 -14.98
N GLY A 55 -12.96 8.31 -13.99
CA GLY A 55 -12.70 7.96 -12.59
C GLY A 55 -13.49 6.72 -12.22
N PHE A 56 -12.81 5.66 -11.80
CA PHE A 56 -13.41 4.64 -10.97
C PHE A 56 -14.02 5.34 -9.77
N GLN A 57 -15.27 4.99 -9.47
CA GLN A 57 -15.95 5.51 -8.31
C GLN A 57 -16.73 4.38 -7.66
N ILE A 58 -16.61 4.23 -6.36
CA ILE A 58 -17.53 3.42 -5.58
C ILE A 58 -18.88 4.15 -5.52
N ASP A 59 -19.94 3.48 -5.98
CA ASP A 59 -21.32 3.95 -5.84
C ASP A 59 -21.87 3.39 -4.53
N ASP A 60 -21.62 4.11 -3.43
CA ASP A 60 -21.99 3.71 -2.09
C ASP A 60 -23.47 4.00 -1.78
N THR A 61 -24.16 2.98 -1.24
CA THR A 61 -25.54 3.12 -0.75
C THR A 61 -25.63 2.63 0.68
N TYR A 62 -26.52 3.23 1.47
CA TYR A 62 -26.68 2.92 2.88
C TYR A 62 -28.10 2.44 3.17
N ASP A 63 -28.21 1.29 3.82
CA ASP A 63 -29.45 0.84 4.41
C ASP A 63 -29.86 1.75 5.59
N ALA A 64 -31.15 1.74 5.94
CA ALA A 64 -31.69 2.53 7.05
C ALA A 64 -31.07 2.19 8.41
N SER A 65 -30.45 1.01 8.55
CA SER A 65 -29.70 0.60 9.74
C SER A 65 -28.39 1.39 9.96
N VAL A 66 -27.86 2.08 8.94
CA VAL A 66 -26.62 2.84 9.05
C VAL A 66 -26.91 4.27 9.49
N THR A 67 -26.53 4.62 10.71
CA THR A 67 -26.70 5.99 11.25
C THR A 67 -25.81 6.99 10.52
N ALA A 68 -26.18 8.28 10.53
CA ALA A 68 -25.39 9.32 9.86
C ALA A 68 -23.91 9.39 10.31
N ALA A 69 -23.64 9.13 11.60
CA ALA A 69 -22.27 9.10 12.10
C ALA A 69 -21.46 7.92 11.55
N GLN A 70 -22.08 6.74 11.43
CA GLN A 70 -21.46 5.57 10.81
C GLN A 70 -21.25 5.79 9.31
N GLN A 71 -22.22 6.41 8.61
CA GLN A 71 -22.08 6.77 7.20
C GLN A 71 -20.87 7.67 6.97
N ALA A 72 -20.62 8.67 7.84
CA ALA A 72 -19.45 9.54 7.72
C ALA A 72 -18.11 8.78 7.81
N VAL A 73 -18.01 7.81 8.72
CA VAL A 73 -16.82 6.96 8.87
C VAL A 73 -16.64 6.04 7.67
N ILE A 74 -17.71 5.39 7.20
CA ILE A 74 -17.67 4.50 6.03
C ILE A 74 -17.33 5.29 4.77
N ALA A 75 -17.94 6.45 4.56
CA ALA A 75 -17.64 7.34 3.44
C ALA A 75 -16.18 7.80 3.43
N PHE A 76 -15.55 7.95 4.60
CA PHE A 76 -14.12 8.22 4.68
C PHE A 76 -13.29 7.04 4.15
N ALA A 77 -13.60 5.81 4.55
CA ALA A 77 -12.93 4.62 4.02
C ALA A 77 -13.14 4.46 2.50
N VAL A 78 -14.36 4.73 2.00
CA VAL A 78 -14.67 4.75 0.56
C VAL A 78 -13.78 5.76 -0.16
N ALA A 79 -13.68 6.99 0.36
CA ALA A 79 -12.86 8.04 -0.22
C ALA A 79 -11.36 7.67 -0.28
N GLU A 80 -10.84 6.93 0.70
CA GLU A 80 -9.45 6.45 0.67
C GLU A 80 -9.21 5.43 -0.44
N TRP A 81 -10.14 4.49 -0.62
CA TRP A 81 -10.07 3.53 -1.71
C TRP A 81 -10.24 4.20 -3.09
N ASP A 82 -11.20 5.11 -3.24
CA ASP A 82 -11.41 5.89 -4.48
C ASP A 82 -10.19 6.77 -4.82
N ALA A 83 -9.57 7.38 -3.81
CA ALA A 83 -8.36 8.18 -4.02
C ALA A 83 -7.17 7.33 -4.50
N THR A 84 -7.16 6.04 -4.14
CA THR A 84 -6.06 5.12 -4.48
C THR A 84 -6.29 4.42 -5.82
N LEU A 85 -7.52 4.03 -6.13
CA LEU A 85 -7.90 3.27 -7.33
C LEU A 85 -8.52 4.20 -8.39
N LEU A 86 -7.84 4.39 -9.52
CA LEU A 86 -8.25 5.38 -10.52
C LEU A 86 -9.15 4.83 -11.65
N THR A 87 -8.89 3.65 -12.18
CA THR A 87 -9.68 3.08 -13.29
C THR A 87 -9.64 1.57 -13.22
N ALA A 88 -10.77 0.89 -13.38
CA ALA A 88 -10.83 -0.55 -13.22
C ALA A 88 -10.83 -1.36 -14.54
N GLY A 89 -10.91 -0.70 -15.70
CA GLY A 89 -11.40 -1.38 -16.90
C GLY A 89 -12.83 -1.95 -16.73
N ILE A 90 -13.47 -1.76 -15.56
CA ILE A 90 -14.85 -2.06 -15.28
C ILE A 90 -15.67 -0.99 -15.99
N ASN A 91 -16.52 -1.47 -16.89
CA ASN A 91 -17.58 -0.71 -17.51
C ASN A 91 -18.89 -1.23 -16.88
N PRO A 92 -19.69 -0.37 -16.22
CA PRO A 92 -19.53 1.09 -16.11
C PRO A 92 -18.43 1.52 -15.13
N ALA A 93 -18.02 2.79 -15.24
CA ALA A 93 -16.98 3.43 -14.42
C ALA A 93 -17.30 3.48 -12.90
N SER A 94 -18.50 3.05 -12.50
CA SER A 94 -18.94 2.98 -11.11
C SER A 94 -19.13 1.53 -10.66
N TYR A 95 -18.76 1.23 -9.41
CA TYR A 95 -18.93 -0.07 -8.80
C TYR A 95 -19.84 0.02 -7.56
N PRO A 96 -21.04 -0.60 -7.58
CA PRO A 96 -22.00 -0.44 -6.50
C PRO A 96 -21.61 -1.26 -5.26
N ILE A 97 -21.57 -0.59 -4.11
CA ILE A 97 -21.40 -1.21 -2.80
C ILE A 97 -22.51 -0.72 -1.86
N SER A 98 -23.29 -1.64 -1.30
CA SER A 98 -24.29 -1.31 -0.28
C SER A 98 -23.80 -1.65 1.12
N PHE A 99 -24.04 -0.77 2.10
CA PHE A 99 -23.64 -0.95 3.49
C PHE A 99 -24.85 -1.08 4.40
N ARG A 100 -24.80 -2.03 5.35
CA ARG A 100 -25.81 -2.17 6.40
C ARG A 100 -25.25 -2.70 7.71
N PHE A 101 -25.97 -2.45 8.81
CA PHE A 101 -25.75 -3.14 10.08
C PHE A 101 -26.79 -4.25 10.24
N GLY A 102 -26.35 -5.47 10.53
CA GLY A 102 -27.25 -6.61 10.67
C GLY A 102 -26.56 -7.86 11.16
N GLN A 103 -27.21 -9.01 10.92
CA GLN A 103 -26.61 -10.31 11.19
C GLN A 103 -25.72 -10.71 10.01
N THR A 104 -24.47 -11.06 10.30
CA THR A 104 -23.50 -11.69 9.40
C THR A 104 -23.77 -13.20 9.30
N GLN A 105 -23.30 -13.85 8.23
CA GLN A 105 -23.38 -15.30 8.05
C GLN A 105 -22.57 -16.03 9.13
N ASN A 106 -21.39 -15.52 9.44
CA ASN A 106 -20.60 -15.95 10.59
C ASN A 106 -20.87 -15.03 11.77
N GLN A 107 -21.58 -15.52 12.80
CA GLN A 107 -21.96 -14.73 13.97
C GLN A 107 -20.76 -14.18 14.78
N ASN A 108 -19.56 -14.76 14.59
CA ASN A 108 -18.33 -14.32 15.23
C ASN A 108 -17.53 -13.32 14.37
N ALA A 109 -17.94 -13.08 13.12
CA ALA A 109 -17.30 -12.10 12.26
C ALA A 109 -17.68 -10.68 12.70
N LEU A 110 -16.72 -9.76 12.60
CA LEU A 110 -16.96 -8.34 12.85
C LEU A 110 -17.83 -7.75 11.74
N ALA A 111 -17.51 -8.09 10.51
CA ALA A 111 -18.30 -7.76 9.34
C ALA A 111 -18.07 -8.82 8.26
N GLU A 112 -18.75 -8.68 7.14
CA GLU A 112 -18.50 -9.49 5.93
C GLU A 112 -18.83 -8.68 4.67
N ALA A 113 -18.10 -8.95 3.60
CA ALA A 113 -18.42 -8.49 2.25
C ALA A 113 -18.95 -9.65 1.40
N ASN A 114 -20.19 -9.51 0.92
CA ASN A 114 -20.85 -10.41 -0.01
C ASN A 114 -20.69 -9.88 -1.44
N THR A 115 -19.57 -10.22 -2.08
CA THR A 115 -19.24 -9.75 -3.42
C THR A 115 -19.87 -10.63 -4.50
N THR A 116 -20.42 -10.01 -5.54
CA THR A 116 -20.96 -10.69 -6.72
C THR A 116 -20.05 -10.44 -7.92
N TRP A 117 -19.78 -11.49 -8.70
CA TRP A 117 -18.98 -11.44 -9.91
C TRP A 117 -19.54 -12.36 -11.01
N PHE A 118 -19.17 -12.08 -12.26
CA PHE A 118 -19.49 -12.97 -13.38
C PHE A 118 -18.64 -14.24 -13.29
N SER A 119 -19.27 -15.41 -13.21
CA SER A 119 -18.55 -16.70 -13.10
C SER A 119 -17.63 -16.98 -14.29
N SER A 120 -17.95 -16.44 -15.47
CA SER A 120 -17.16 -16.65 -16.70
C SER A 120 -15.89 -15.82 -16.79
N SER A 121 -15.82 -14.67 -16.11
CA SER A 121 -14.71 -13.72 -16.23
C SER A 121 -14.07 -13.33 -14.91
N GLY A 122 -14.73 -13.59 -13.77
CA GLY A 122 -14.34 -13.09 -12.45
C GLY A 122 -14.56 -11.58 -12.25
N MET A 123 -15.05 -10.88 -13.27
CA MET A 123 -15.29 -9.44 -13.19
C MET A 123 -16.38 -9.12 -12.17
N LEU A 124 -16.13 -8.12 -11.33
CA LEU A 124 -17.03 -7.70 -10.26
C LEU A 124 -18.31 -7.07 -10.82
N VAL A 125 -19.42 -7.29 -10.13
CA VAL A 125 -20.76 -6.77 -10.47
C VAL A 125 -21.25 -5.80 -9.38
N SER A 126 -21.21 -6.23 -8.13
CA SER A 126 -21.65 -5.46 -6.96
C SER A 126 -21.13 -6.10 -5.67
N SER A 127 -21.23 -5.40 -4.55
CA SER A 127 -20.99 -5.97 -3.23
C SER A 127 -21.98 -5.47 -2.19
N GLU A 128 -22.27 -6.27 -1.18
CA GLU A 128 -22.92 -5.83 0.06
C GLU A 128 -21.93 -6.00 1.23
N VAL A 129 -21.71 -4.95 2.01
CA VAL A 129 -20.94 -5.01 3.26
C VAL A 129 -21.92 -4.98 4.44
N VAL A 130 -21.78 -5.98 5.32
CA VAL A 130 -22.63 -6.17 6.49
C VAL A 130 -21.79 -6.06 7.75
N PHE A 131 -21.98 -5.00 8.51
CA PHE A 131 -21.38 -4.87 9.84
C PHE A 131 -22.23 -5.61 10.87
N ASN A 132 -21.60 -6.40 11.73
CA ASN A 132 -22.31 -7.15 12.76
C ASN A 132 -22.95 -6.20 13.79
N GLN A 133 -24.28 -6.20 13.86
CA GLN A 133 -25.04 -5.31 14.76
C GLN A 133 -24.81 -5.61 16.26
N ASN A 134 -24.25 -6.78 16.60
CA ASN A 134 -23.98 -7.17 17.98
C ASN A 134 -22.58 -6.76 18.46
N VAL A 135 -21.74 -6.23 17.57
CA VAL A 135 -20.41 -5.71 17.92
C VAL A 135 -20.54 -4.29 18.48
N GLN A 136 -19.73 -3.98 19.49
CA GLN A 136 -19.60 -2.60 19.96
C GLN A 136 -18.62 -1.86 19.04
N TRP A 137 -19.14 -0.93 18.26
CA TRP A 137 -18.36 -0.15 17.30
C TRP A 137 -17.89 1.17 17.89
N TYR A 138 -16.62 1.48 17.69
CA TYR A 138 -16.11 2.83 17.84
C TYR A 138 -16.38 3.59 16.54
N VAL A 139 -17.25 4.59 16.62
CA VAL A 139 -17.60 5.47 15.49
C VAL A 139 -16.80 6.75 15.64
N ASP A 140 -15.71 6.84 14.89
CA ASP A 140 -14.75 7.92 14.98
C ASP A 140 -15.35 9.27 14.51
N PRO A 141 -15.43 10.29 15.39
CA PRO A 141 -15.91 11.61 14.99
C PRO A 141 -14.91 12.36 14.08
N ASN A 142 -13.65 11.93 14.00
CA ASN A 142 -12.62 12.55 13.17
C ASN A 142 -11.75 11.50 12.46
N PRO A 143 -12.26 10.78 11.45
CA PRO A 143 -11.55 9.70 10.77
C PRO A 143 -10.26 10.11 10.05
N ALA A 144 -9.98 11.41 9.95
CA ALA A 144 -8.74 11.95 9.39
C ALA A 144 -7.58 12.07 10.39
N SER A 145 -7.82 11.79 11.68
CA SER A 145 -6.79 11.76 12.73
C SER A 145 -6.85 10.43 13.47
N ASP A 146 -5.78 10.13 14.20
CA ASP A 146 -5.68 8.97 15.10
C ASP A 146 -5.44 9.41 16.57
N ASP A 147 -5.59 10.70 16.87
CA ASP A 147 -5.31 11.28 18.19
C ASP A 147 -6.12 10.60 19.31
N GLU A 148 -7.33 10.17 18.99
CA GLU A 148 -8.25 9.49 19.88
C GLU A 148 -7.72 8.12 20.34
N PHE A 149 -6.89 7.45 19.53
CA PHE A 149 -6.25 6.18 19.89
C PHE A 149 -5.14 6.33 20.94
N GLN A 150 -4.67 7.56 21.20
CA GLN A 150 -3.73 7.82 22.29
C GLN A 150 -4.39 7.74 23.67
N SER A 151 -5.69 8.02 23.73
CA SER A 151 -6.45 8.09 24.98
C SER A 151 -7.12 6.77 25.39
N GLY A 152 -7.16 5.80 24.46
CA GLY A 152 -7.68 4.45 24.67
C GLY A 152 -9.18 4.43 24.95
N PHE A 153 -9.99 4.04 23.96
CA PHE A 153 -11.31 3.50 24.27
C PHE A 153 -11.13 2.04 24.71
N GLN A 154 -12.15 1.41 25.31
CA GLN A 154 -11.89 0.18 26.05
C GLN A 154 -12.77 -1.04 25.83
N ASN A 155 -13.62 -1.24 24.82
CA ASN A 155 -14.07 -2.60 24.43
C ASN A 155 -14.74 -2.57 23.04
N GLN A 156 -14.27 -1.69 22.17
CA GLN A 156 -14.93 -1.36 20.91
C GLN A 156 -14.00 -1.65 19.75
N PHE A 157 -14.53 -2.12 18.63
CA PHE A 157 -13.76 -2.25 17.40
C PHE A 157 -13.84 -0.96 16.60
N ASP A 158 -12.71 -0.49 16.07
CA ASP A 158 -12.66 0.67 15.18
C ASP A 158 -13.43 0.40 13.89
N LEU A 159 -14.56 1.10 13.72
CA LEU A 159 -15.40 0.96 12.53
C LEU A 159 -14.63 1.34 11.27
N LEU A 160 -13.74 2.34 11.34
CA LEU A 160 -12.99 2.79 10.17
C LEU A 160 -12.09 1.68 9.62
N THR A 161 -11.30 1.05 10.49
CA THR A 161 -10.41 -0.05 10.10
C THR A 161 -11.16 -1.24 9.53
N VAL A 162 -12.27 -1.64 10.16
CA VAL A 162 -13.08 -2.74 9.63
C VAL A 162 -13.76 -2.34 8.31
N ALA A 163 -14.25 -1.10 8.17
CA ALA A 163 -14.80 -0.63 6.89
C ALA A 163 -13.75 -0.67 5.77
N ARG A 164 -12.52 -0.23 6.02
CA ARG A 164 -11.41 -0.33 5.05
C ARG A 164 -11.15 -1.77 4.63
N HIS A 165 -11.16 -2.70 5.59
CA HIS A 165 -10.97 -4.13 5.37
C HIS A 165 -12.08 -4.72 4.48
N GLU A 166 -13.35 -4.53 4.87
CA GLU A 166 -14.47 -5.07 4.10
C GLU A 166 -14.60 -4.45 2.72
N ILE A 167 -14.24 -3.18 2.54
CA ILE A 167 -14.18 -2.55 1.22
C ILE A 167 -13.08 -3.22 0.37
N GLY A 168 -11.94 -3.61 0.95
CA GLY A 168 -10.92 -4.39 0.22
C GLY A 168 -11.46 -5.74 -0.29
N HIS A 169 -12.25 -6.44 0.52
CA HIS A 169 -12.99 -7.63 0.05
C HIS A 169 -14.00 -7.28 -1.04
N ALA A 170 -14.80 -6.23 -0.85
CA ALA A 170 -15.79 -5.77 -1.83
C ALA A 170 -15.16 -5.41 -3.18
N LEU A 171 -13.94 -4.86 -3.18
CA LEU A 171 -13.14 -4.53 -4.36
C LEU A 171 -12.43 -5.74 -4.98
N GLY A 172 -12.74 -6.96 -4.51
CA GLY A 172 -12.42 -8.20 -5.19
C GLY A 172 -11.38 -9.07 -4.49
N TRP A 173 -10.81 -8.67 -3.36
CA TRP A 173 -9.98 -9.58 -2.57
C TRP A 173 -10.85 -10.56 -1.76
N VAL A 174 -11.53 -11.47 -2.45
CA VAL A 174 -12.45 -12.46 -1.85
C VAL A 174 -11.86 -13.88 -1.78
N GLY A 175 -10.53 -13.97 -1.83
CA GLY A 175 -9.81 -15.23 -1.90
C GLY A 175 -9.93 -15.95 -3.24
N THR A 176 -9.65 -17.25 -3.25
CA THR A 176 -9.55 -18.06 -4.47
C THR A 176 -10.90 -18.45 -5.08
N GLY A 177 -12.03 -18.03 -4.49
CA GLY A 177 -13.36 -18.20 -5.08
C GLY A 177 -13.56 -17.37 -6.36
N ASN A 178 -12.82 -16.28 -6.52
CA ASN A 178 -12.81 -15.49 -7.75
C ASN A 178 -11.68 -15.98 -8.69
N PRO A 179 -11.98 -16.32 -9.96
CA PRO A 179 -10.97 -16.83 -10.89
C PRO A 179 -9.84 -15.83 -11.20
N LEU A 180 -10.09 -14.51 -11.13
CA LEU A 180 -9.04 -13.50 -11.36
C LEU A 180 -7.97 -13.51 -10.26
N VAL A 181 -8.37 -13.75 -9.01
CA VAL A 181 -7.43 -13.91 -7.89
C VAL A 181 -6.80 -15.31 -7.95
N HIS A 182 -7.62 -16.35 -8.10
CA HIS A 182 -7.18 -17.74 -8.12
C HIS A 182 -6.03 -18.01 -9.10
N ASN A 183 -6.09 -17.44 -10.30
CA ASN A 183 -5.08 -17.64 -11.34
C ASN A 183 -3.66 -17.18 -10.94
N PHE A 184 -3.55 -16.33 -9.92
CA PHE A 184 -2.28 -15.82 -9.40
C PHE A 184 -1.88 -16.44 -8.06
N VAL A 185 -2.71 -17.31 -7.48
CA VAL A 185 -2.42 -17.94 -6.19
C VAL A 185 -1.77 -19.31 -6.40
N SER A 186 -0.61 -19.50 -5.78
CA SER A 186 0.07 -20.80 -5.69
C SER A 186 0.34 -21.12 -4.22
N GLY A 187 -0.30 -22.17 -3.70
CA GLY A 187 -0.30 -22.44 -2.27
C GLY A 187 -0.94 -21.30 -1.48
N SER A 188 -0.20 -20.71 -0.55
CA SER A 188 -0.64 -19.54 0.24
C SER A 188 0.09 -18.27 -0.17
N THR A 189 0.36 -18.12 -1.46
CA THR A 189 1.05 -16.95 -2.01
C THR A 189 0.33 -16.46 -3.25
N PHE A 190 -0.04 -15.17 -3.26
CA PHE A 190 -0.45 -14.47 -4.47
C PHE A 190 0.79 -13.90 -5.15
N ASP A 191 1.07 -14.36 -6.37
CA ASP A 191 2.30 -14.01 -7.10
C ASP A 191 2.02 -13.48 -8.51
N ALA A 192 1.12 -12.50 -8.62
CA ALA A 192 0.96 -11.77 -9.87
C ALA A 192 2.18 -10.88 -10.11
N SER A 193 2.87 -11.09 -11.23
CA SER A 193 4.03 -10.28 -11.62
C SER A 193 5.18 -10.25 -10.59
N GLY A 194 5.36 -11.27 -9.75
CA GLY A 194 6.45 -11.30 -8.76
C GLY A 194 6.14 -10.59 -7.44
N LEU A 195 4.86 -10.27 -7.17
CA LEU A 195 4.45 -9.55 -5.96
C LEU A 195 4.64 -10.37 -4.68
N ASN A 196 4.73 -11.71 -4.77
CA ASN A 196 5.03 -12.59 -3.64
C ASN A 196 4.28 -12.25 -2.33
N ILE A 197 2.97 -11.99 -2.43
CA ILE A 197 2.14 -11.61 -1.29
C ILE A 197 1.77 -12.89 -0.54
N ALA A 198 2.35 -13.07 0.65
CA ALA A 198 1.96 -14.13 1.56
C ALA A 198 0.50 -13.96 2.03
N LEU A 199 -0.32 -14.97 1.76
CA LEU A 199 -1.70 -15.09 2.20
C LEU A 199 -1.78 -15.98 3.43
N ARG A 200 -2.87 -15.87 4.17
CA ARG A 200 -3.13 -16.75 5.30
C ARG A 200 -3.43 -18.17 4.83
N VAL A 201 -2.80 -19.16 5.47
CA VAL A 201 -2.99 -20.58 5.15
C VAL A 201 -4.43 -21.00 5.49
N GLY A 202 -5.16 -21.50 4.49
CA GLY A 202 -6.56 -21.93 4.63
C GLY A 202 -7.58 -20.80 4.60
N ASP A 203 -7.14 -19.58 4.28
CA ASP A 203 -7.97 -18.38 4.25
C ASP A 203 -7.36 -17.35 3.29
N GLU A 204 -7.39 -17.65 1.99
CA GLU A 204 -6.72 -16.85 0.96
C GLU A 204 -7.36 -15.46 0.74
N ALA A 205 -8.48 -15.17 1.42
CA ALA A 205 -9.09 -13.85 1.44
C ALA A 205 -8.31 -12.86 2.31
N HIS A 206 -7.35 -13.32 3.11
CA HIS A 206 -6.60 -12.49 4.05
C HIS A 206 -5.09 -12.56 3.80
N SER A 207 -4.37 -11.49 4.14
CA SER A 207 -2.91 -11.51 4.20
C SER A 207 -2.39 -12.32 5.39
N SER A 208 -1.16 -12.80 5.29
CA SER A 208 -0.48 -13.53 6.37
C SER A 208 -0.14 -12.61 7.55
N ASP A 209 -0.60 -12.95 8.75
CA ASP A 209 -0.28 -12.22 9.98
C ASP A 209 1.21 -12.07 10.26
N GLY A 210 1.98 -13.12 9.96
CA GLY A 210 3.42 -13.13 10.25
C GLY A 210 4.24 -12.28 9.28
N GLU A 211 3.75 -12.11 8.05
CA GLU A 211 4.47 -11.41 6.99
C GLU A 211 3.95 -9.98 6.79
N HIS A 212 2.66 -9.75 7.07
CA HIS A 212 1.97 -8.46 6.88
C HIS A 212 1.16 -8.07 8.13
N PRO A 213 1.78 -7.92 9.31
CA PRO A 213 1.07 -7.66 10.58
C PRO A 213 0.31 -6.33 10.60
N GLU A 214 0.72 -5.35 9.78
CA GLU A 214 0.12 -4.00 9.72
C GLU A 214 -0.81 -3.81 8.52
N ASP A 215 -1.03 -4.85 7.73
CA ASP A 215 -1.89 -4.76 6.57
C ASP A 215 -3.37 -4.70 6.97
N VAL A 216 -4.16 -3.90 6.25
CA VAL A 216 -5.58 -3.74 6.55
C VAL A 216 -6.35 -5.04 6.27
N MET A 217 -5.90 -5.87 5.33
CA MET A 217 -6.54 -7.14 4.95
C MET A 217 -6.05 -8.35 5.75
N ASN A 218 -5.31 -8.10 6.82
CA ASN A 218 -4.93 -9.14 7.78
C ASN A 218 -6.14 -9.48 8.66
N PHE A 219 -6.40 -10.77 8.86
CA PHE A 219 -7.61 -11.24 9.55
C PHE A 219 -7.66 -10.83 11.03
N SER A 220 -6.51 -10.62 11.64
CA SER A 220 -6.36 -10.32 13.07
C SER A 220 -6.36 -8.81 13.27
N LEU A 221 -7.56 -8.23 13.18
CA LEU A 221 -7.82 -6.84 13.53
C LEU A 221 -8.05 -6.73 15.05
N GLY A 222 -7.08 -6.14 15.75
CA GLY A 222 -7.25 -5.79 17.15
C GLY A 222 -8.32 -4.72 17.31
N SER A 223 -9.09 -4.78 18.40
CA SER A 223 -10.11 -3.76 18.72
C SER A 223 -9.55 -2.34 18.83
N TRP A 224 -8.24 -2.20 19.08
CA TRP A 224 -7.53 -0.93 19.25
C TRP A 224 -6.59 -0.57 18.11
N THR A 225 -6.63 -1.33 17.01
CA THR A 225 -5.65 -1.18 15.95
C THR A 225 -6.27 -0.43 14.80
N ARG A 226 -5.83 0.82 14.62
CA ARG A 226 -6.11 1.60 13.42
C ARG A 226 -5.14 1.15 12.32
N ARG A 227 -5.67 0.65 11.20
CA ARG A 227 -4.86 0.32 10.01
C ARG A 227 -5.30 1.14 8.80
N PRO A 228 -4.39 1.85 8.13
CA PRO A 228 -4.70 2.54 6.88
C PRO A 228 -4.76 1.55 5.71
N VAL A 229 -5.37 1.96 4.60
CA VAL A 229 -5.27 1.22 3.34
C VAL A 229 -3.79 1.18 2.90
N SER A 230 -3.24 -0.03 2.79
CA SER A 230 -1.82 -0.22 2.46
C SER A 230 -1.62 -0.30 0.94
N ALA A 231 -0.61 0.42 0.43
CA ALA A 231 -0.21 0.29 -0.98
C ALA A 231 0.24 -1.14 -1.31
N TYR A 232 0.86 -1.82 -0.33
CA TYR A 232 1.24 -3.22 -0.38
C TYR A 232 0.98 -3.86 1.00
N PRO A 233 0.42 -5.09 1.07
CA PRO A 233 0.02 -5.94 -0.06
C PRO A 233 -1.34 -5.59 -0.70
N SER A 234 -2.23 -4.93 0.03
CA SER A 234 -3.66 -4.84 -0.32
C SER A 234 -3.98 -4.23 -1.68
N VAL A 235 -3.55 -2.99 -1.89
CA VAL A 235 -3.84 -2.27 -3.13
C VAL A 235 -3.13 -2.93 -4.31
N ALA A 236 -1.89 -3.40 -4.12
CA ALA A 236 -1.11 -4.08 -5.17
C ALA A 236 -1.80 -5.36 -5.66
N LEU A 237 -2.35 -6.18 -4.75
CA LEU A 237 -3.07 -7.39 -5.09
C LEU A 237 -4.33 -7.09 -5.91
N ILE A 238 -5.17 -6.20 -5.39
CA ILE A 238 -6.43 -5.81 -6.03
C ILE A 238 -6.15 -5.21 -7.41
N SER A 239 -5.16 -4.31 -7.51
CA SER A 239 -4.69 -3.75 -8.77
C SER A 239 -4.30 -4.83 -9.76
N GLN A 240 -3.44 -5.78 -9.39
CA GLN A 240 -3.03 -6.85 -10.29
C GLN A 240 -4.20 -7.72 -10.76
N ALA A 241 -5.03 -8.20 -9.83
CA ALA A 241 -6.11 -9.14 -10.14
C ALA A 241 -7.19 -8.52 -11.04
N PHE A 242 -7.53 -7.25 -10.81
CA PHE A 242 -8.68 -6.60 -11.45
C PHE A 242 -8.30 -5.47 -12.40
N SER A 243 -7.02 -5.30 -12.69
CA SER A 243 -6.51 -4.26 -13.60
C SER A 243 -6.80 -2.82 -13.15
N TYR A 244 -6.88 -2.56 -11.82
CA TYR A 244 -7.07 -1.20 -11.30
C TYR A 244 -5.81 -0.34 -11.42
N THR A 245 -5.88 0.82 -12.06
CA THR A 245 -4.77 1.77 -12.07
C THR A 245 -4.65 2.49 -10.73
N LEU A 246 -3.42 2.84 -10.33
CA LEU A 246 -3.15 3.51 -9.06
C LEU A 246 -2.72 4.95 -9.31
N SER A 247 -3.16 5.86 -8.44
CA SER A 247 -2.87 7.30 -8.52
C SER A 247 -1.45 7.64 -8.08
N ASP A 248 -1.08 7.14 -6.90
CA ASP A 248 0.08 7.62 -6.14
C ASP A 248 1.02 6.49 -5.71
N VAL A 249 0.80 5.27 -6.21
CA VAL A 249 1.64 4.10 -5.95
C VAL A 249 2.38 3.71 -7.22
N PHE A 250 3.71 3.66 -7.13
CA PHE A 250 4.61 3.28 -8.22
C PHE A 250 5.41 2.05 -7.83
N PHE A 251 5.78 1.26 -8.83
CA PHE A 251 6.58 0.06 -8.64
C PHE A 251 7.88 0.15 -9.41
N ALA A 252 8.96 -0.37 -8.81
CA ALA A 252 10.23 -0.58 -9.48
C ALA A 252 10.70 -2.03 -9.32
N ASP A 253 11.16 -2.63 -10.42
CA ASP A 253 11.73 -3.97 -10.49
C ASP A 253 12.93 -3.97 -11.48
N PRO A 254 14.18 -4.03 -10.97
CA PRO A 254 15.37 -3.94 -11.81
C PRO A 254 15.61 -5.21 -12.62
N ASN A 255 14.88 -6.30 -12.35
CA ASN A 255 14.98 -7.53 -13.11
C ASN A 255 14.03 -7.55 -14.32
N ARG A 256 13.12 -6.58 -14.44
CA ARG A 256 12.27 -6.42 -15.62
C ARG A 256 13.00 -5.59 -16.68
N SER A 257 12.92 -6.02 -17.93
CA SER A 257 13.49 -5.29 -19.05
C SER A 257 12.55 -4.20 -19.55
N GLY A 258 13.06 -2.97 -19.71
CA GLY A 258 12.38 -1.87 -20.40
C GLY A 258 11.80 -0.81 -19.46
N SER A 259 11.51 0.38 -19.97
CA SER A 259 11.25 1.57 -19.16
C SER A 259 10.00 1.53 -18.27
N GLY A 260 9.10 0.55 -18.44
CA GLY A 260 7.82 0.48 -17.73
C GLY A 260 7.01 1.78 -17.78
N ASN A 261 5.95 1.86 -16.98
CA ASN A 261 5.25 3.12 -16.68
C ASN A 261 5.01 3.30 -15.18
N GLY A 262 5.64 2.48 -14.34
CA GLY A 262 5.53 2.52 -12.88
C GLY A 262 4.29 1.84 -12.32
N THR A 263 3.41 1.30 -13.16
CA THR A 263 2.26 0.52 -12.67
C THR A 263 2.71 -0.84 -12.16
N VAL A 264 1.86 -1.51 -11.40
CA VAL A 264 2.14 -2.87 -10.91
C VAL A 264 2.37 -3.87 -12.06
N TRP A 265 1.71 -3.67 -13.23
CA TRP A 265 1.89 -4.53 -14.41
C TRP A 265 3.17 -4.21 -15.19
N PHE A 266 3.60 -2.95 -15.18
CA PHE A 266 4.77 -2.47 -15.89
C PHE A 266 5.61 -1.58 -14.95
N PRO A 267 6.26 -2.17 -13.93
CA PRO A 267 7.11 -1.45 -13.00
C PRO A 267 8.27 -0.82 -13.76
N PHE A 268 8.82 0.23 -13.19
CA PHE A 268 10.05 0.83 -13.68
C PHE A 268 11.22 -0.16 -13.59
N ASP A 269 12.11 -0.16 -14.58
CA ASP A 269 13.32 -1.00 -14.59
C ASP A 269 14.45 -0.45 -13.71
N SER A 270 14.24 0.72 -13.10
CA SER A 270 15.23 1.35 -12.22
C SER A 270 14.57 2.04 -11.04
N PHE A 271 15.32 2.13 -9.95
CA PHE A 271 14.92 2.85 -8.76
C PHE A 271 14.60 4.31 -9.08
N TRP A 272 15.42 4.97 -9.91
CA TRP A 272 15.28 6.41 -10.15
C TRP A 272 14.04 6.80 -10.93
N GLN A 273 13.64 6.03 -11.92
CA GLN A 273 12.37 6.30 -12.61
C GLN A 273 11.20 6.22 -11.62
N GLY A 274 11.19 5.21 -10.75
CA GLY A 274 10.20 5.08 -9.68
C GLY A 274 10.23 6.23 -8.69
N TYR A 275 11.42 6.60 -8.21
CA TYR A 275 11.58 7.70 -7.26
C TYR A 275 11.13 9.04 -7.85
N VAL A 276 11.53 9.35 -9.08
CA VAL A 276 11.15 10.61 -9.75
C VAL A 276 9.64 10.67 -9.97
N ALA A 277 9.00 9.56 -10.34
CA ALA A 277 7.55 9.49 -10.50
C ALA A 277 6.83 9.71 -9.15
N ALA A 278 7.26 9.02 -8.09
CA ALA A 278 6.70 9.19 -6.75
C ALA A 278 6.91 10.61 -6.19
N ALA A 279 8.09 11.20 -6.39
CA ALA A 279 8.40 12.56 -5.95
C ALA A 279 7.60 13.65 -6.70
N ALA A 280 7.07 13.33 -7.88
CA ALA A 280 6.25 14.24 -8.67
C ALA A 280 4.79 14.31 -8.18
N VAL A 281 4.36 13.40 -7.30
CA VAL A 281 3.02 13.43 -6.70
C VAL A 281 2.90 14.61 -5.73
N PRO A 282 1.91 15.51 -5.91
CA PRO A 282 1.64 16.57 -4.94
C PRO A 282 1.24 15.98 -3.58
N GLY A 283 2.07 16.20 -2.56
CA GLY A 283 1.87 15.62 -1.22
C GLY A 283 2.76 14.43 -0.90
N GLY A 284 3.35 13.81 -1.93
CA GLY A 284 4.19 12.63 -1.79
C GLY A 284 3.54 11.38 -2.38
N GLY A 285 4.35 10.53 -3.01
CA GLY A 285 3.93 9.25 -3.56
C GLY A 285 4.63 8.07 -2.90
N THR A 286 4.13 6.88 -3.14
CA THR A 286 4.68 5.63 -2.61
C THR A 286 5.43 4.87 -3.71
N LEU A 287 6.68 4.49 -3.43
CA LEU A 287 7.48 3.63 -4.30
C LEU A 287 7.62 2.24 -3.65
N VAL A 288 7.06 1.24 -4.32
CA VAL A 288 7.16 -0.19 -3.96
C VAL A 288 8.31 -0.83 -4.73
N LEU A 289 9.24 -1.43 -4.00
CA LEU A 289 10.44 -2.07 -4.52
C LEU A 289 10.24 -3.59 -4.54
N TYR A 290 10.27 -4.17 -5.75
CA TYR A 290 10.27 -5.62 -5.92
C TYR A 290 11.52 -6.27 -5.32
N PRO A 291 11.51 -7.58 -4.99
CA PRO A 291 12.58 -8.27 -4.27
C PRO A 291 13.92 -8.40 -5.03
N GLY A 292 14.09 -7.68 -6.15
CA GLY A 292 15.36 -7.53 -6.83
C GLY A 292 16.35 -6.69 -6.00
N SER A 293 17.63 -7.03 -6.08
CA SER A 293 18.68 -6.19 -5.51
C SER A 293 18.84 -4.93 -6.34
N PHE A 294 18.50 -3.77 -5.78
CA PHE A 294 18.92 -2.50 -6.34
C PHE A 294 20.37 -2.24 -5.94
N GLN A 295 21.28 -2.22 -6.90
CA GLN A 295 22.66 -1.77 -6.69
C GLN A 295 22.77 -0.31 -7.15
N GLU A 296 22.18 0.60 -6.37
CA GLU A 296 22.12 2.03 -6.68
C GLU A 296 22.83 2.82 -5.59
N SER A 297 23.75 3.70 -5.98
CA SER A 297 24.34 4.68 -5.08
C SER A 297 23.44 5.92 -5.01
N LEU A 298 22.94 6.26 -3.82
CA LEU A 298 22.00 7.37 -3.62
C LEU A 298 22.77 8.70 -3.50
N PRO A 299 22.64 9.64 -4.45
CA PRO A 299 23.51 10.81 -4.50
C PRO A 299 23.09 11.96 -3.57
N HIS A 300 21.92 11.89 -2.93
CA HIS A 300 21.34 13.01 -2.22
C HIS A 300 20.43 12.58 -1.06
N HIS A 301 20.22 13.52 -0.13
CA HIS A 301 19.09 13.48 0.79
C HIS A 301 17.81 13.35 -0.03
N PHE A 302 17.06 12.26 0.19
CA PHE A 302 15.72 12.15 -0.32
C PHE A 302 14.88 13.32 0.18
N THR A 303 14.00 13.83 -0.66
CA THR A 303 12.93 14.68 -0.14
C THR A 303 12.04 13.83 0.77
N SER A 304 11.60 14.38 1.90
CA SER A 304 10.80 13.69 2.92
C SER A 304 9.39 13.29 2.45
N LYS A 305 9.10 13.35 1.15
CA LYS A 305 7.76 13.18 0.58
C LYS A 305 7.58 11.82 -0.10
N VAL A 306 8.64 11.06 -0.36
CA VAL A 306 8.49 9.72 -0.98
C VAL A 306 8.49 8.66 0.12
N GLN A 307 7.44 7.85 0.16
CA GLN A 307 7.39 6.66 1.01
C GLN A 307 8.00 5.47 0.25
N PHE A 308 8.90 4.73 0.89
CA PHE A 308 9.48 3.51 0.33
C PHE A 308 8.87 2.28 0.98
N MET A 309 8.52 1.28 0.19
CA MET A 309 8.06 -0.02 0.66
C MET A 309 8.83 -1.13 -0.04
N SER A 310 9.16 -2.20 0.66
CA SER A 310 9.72 -3.41 0.07
C SER A 310 8.67 -4.50 0.00
N VAL A 311 8.65 -5.24 -1.10
CA VAL A 311 7.83 -6.45 -1.27
C VAL A 311 8.27 -7.58 -0.32
N ARG A 312 9.45 -7.48 0.31
CA ARG A 312 9.82 -8.38 1.42
C ARG A 312 9.31 -7.76 2.73
N GLY A 313 8.33 -8.42 3.37
CA GLY A 313 7.77 -8.04 4.68
C GLY A 313 8.76 -8.07 5.87
N SER A 314 10.05 -8.27 5.63
CA SER A 314 11.10 -8.10 6.64
C SER A 314 12.04 -6.98 6.21
N GLY A 315 11.97 -5.87 6.96
CA GLY A 315 12.62 -4.61 6.63
C GLY A 315 14.07 -4.74 6.20
N THR A 316 14.34 -4.36 4.95
CA THR A 316 15.63 -3.74 4.62
C THR A 316 15.54 -2.28 5.02
N GLU A 317 16.17 -1.98 6.15
CA GLU A 317 16.50 -0.63 6.58
C GLU A 317 17.32 0.04 5.46
N LEU A 318 16.83 1.15 4.92
CA LEU A 318 17.67 2.06 4.14
C LEU A 318 18.61 2.72 5.16
N GLN A 319 19.85 2.24 5.23
CA GLN A 319 20.88 2.88 6.03
C GLN A 319 21.50 4.01 5.21
N ASP A 320 21.46 5.23 5.76
CA ASP A 320 22.14 6.42 5.26
C ASP A 320 23.68 6.26 5.26
#